data_AF-A0A9P0FKX4-F1
#
_entry.id   AF-A0A9P0FKX4-F1
#
_cell.length_a   1.000
_cell.length_b   1.000
_cell.length_c   1.000
_cell.angle_alpha   90.00
_cell.angle_beta   90.00
_cell.angle_gamma   90.00
#
_symmetry.space_group_name_H-M   'P 1'
#
loop_
_entity.id
_entity.type
_entity.pdbx_description
1 polymer ?
#
loop_
_entity_poly.entity_id
_entity_poly.type
_entity_poly.pdbx_seq_one_letter_code
_entity_poly.pdbx_strand_id
1 'polypeptide(L)'
;MASEKPGIVEQEQQEILAEDIVESLMSMENLDRSSPELWPEKIPGIRDFLNNFQSTPQSASKLPYSRELTLEDQNYLHQLASLSTAGLISKVKELHDITYRLGVEESKEVTRGKYLNLFNKTKRSK
;
A
#
# COMPACT_ATOMS: atom_id res chain seq x y z
N MET A 1 -35.05 27.07 -55.83
CA MET A 1 -35.07 25.98 -54.82
C MET A 1 -33.73 26.03 -54.11
N ALA A 2 -33.70 26.53 -52.88
CA ALA A 2 -32.50 26.62 -52.07
C ALA A 2 -32.14 25.20 -51.59
N SER A 3 -30.91 24.76 -51.84
CA SER A 3 -30.36 23.52 -51.31
C SER A 3 -29.42 23.91 -50.17
N GLU A 4 -29.90 23.81 -48.94
CA GLU A 4 -29.08 23.99 -47.74
C GLU A 4 -28.10 22.81 -47.61
N LYS A 5 -26.82 23.13 -47.37
CA LYS A 5 -25.74 22.15 -47.18
C LYS A 5 -25.80 21.62 -45.74
N PRO A 6 -25.96 20.30 -45.51
CA PRO A 6 -25.84 19.72 -44.18
C PRO A 6 -24.35 19.43 -43.92
N GLY A 7 -23.74 20.09 -42.95
CA GLY A 7 -22.36 19.81 -42.58
C GLY A 7 -21.71 20.80 -41.62
N ILE A 8 -22.31 21.98 -41.43
CA ILE A 8 -21.79 23.00 -40.48
C ILE A 8 -22.32 22.76 -39.06
N VAL A 9 -23.54 22.22 -38.94
CA VAL A 9 -24.26 22.09 -37.66
C VAL A 9 -23.64 21.01 -36.75
N GLU A 10 -23.15 19.90 -37.31
CA GLU A 10 -22.65 18.76 -36.52
C GLU A 10 -21.27 18.98 -35.89
N GLN A 11 -20.41 19.82 -36.50
CA GLN A 11 -19.09 20.15 -35.94
C GLN A 11 -19.19 21.10 -34.74
N GLU A 12 -20.05 22.12 -34.81
CA GLU A 12 -20.31 23.00 -33.66
C GLU A 12 -20.92 22.22 -32.49
N GLN A 13 -21.85 21.29 -32.74
CA GLN A 13 -22.39 20.46 -31.65
C GLN A 13 -21.33 19.56 -31.00
N GLN A 14 -20.35 19.04 -31.75
CA GLN A 14 -19.28 18.24 -31.17
C GLN A 14 -18.29 19.07 -30.35
N GLU A 15 -18.00 20.30 -30.79
CA GLU A 15 -17.11 21.22 -30.07
C GLU A 15 -17.78 21.72 -28.77
N ILE A 16 -19.07 22.08 -28.83
CA ILE A 16 -19.89 22.47 -27.67
C ILE A 16 -20.01 21.33 -26.66
N LEU A 17 -20.22 20.09 -27.11
CA LEU A 17 -20.28 18.92 -26.22
C LEU A 17 -18.90 18.61 -25.59
N ALA A 18 -17.81 18.86 -26.32
CA ALA A 18 -16.47 18.71 -25.78
C ALA A 18 -16.17 19.77 -24.71
N GLU A 19 -16.60 21.01 -24.92
CA GLU A 19 -16.45 22.10 -23.96
C GLU A 19 -17.28 21.86 -22.69
N ASP A 20 -18.52 21.39 -22.82
CA ASP A 20 -19.39 21.04 -21.68
C ASP A 20 -18.82 19.86 -20.86
N ILE A 21 -18.20 18.88 -21.53
CA ILE A 21 -17.50 17.78 -20.85
C ILE A 21 -16.24 18.30 -20.14
N VAL A 22 -15.45 19.15 -20.80
CA VAL A 22 -14.23 19.71 -20.20
C VAL A 22 -14.58 20.55 -18.99
N GLU A 23 -15.63 21.37 -19.07
CA GLU A 23 -16.12 22.19 -17.96
C GLU A 23 -16.67 21.34 -16.82
N SER A 24 -17.37 20.23 -17.12
CA SER A 24 -17.79 19.25 -16.11
C SER A 24 -16.63 18.49 -15.46
N LEU A 25 -15.47 18.37 -16.13
CA LEU A 25 -14.25 17.74 -15.60
C LEU A 25 -13.37 18.72 -14.83
N MET A 26 -13.63 20.04 -14.93
CA MET A 26 -12.93 21.03 -14.12
C MET A 26 -13.48 21.02 -12.69
N SER A 27 -12.68 20.55 -11.75
CA SER A 27 -13.03 20.64 -10.33
C SER A 27 -12.94 22.10 -9.85
N MET A 28 -14.06 22.68 -9.43
CA MET A 28 -14.10 24.01 -8.78
C MET A 28 -13.80 23.95 -7.26
N GLU A 29 -13.30 22.82 -6.76
CA GLU A 29 -12.94 22.65 -5.34
C GLU A 29 -11.68 23.45 -5.02
N ASN A 30 -11.83 24.53 -4.24
CA ASN A 30 -10.69 25.16 -3.58
C ASN A 30 -10.27 24.28 -2.39
N LEU A 31 -9.15 23.58 -2.56
CA LEU A 31 -8.44 22.95 -1.46
C LEU A 31 -7.81 24.05 -0.59
N ASP A 32 -8.60 24.75 0.23
CA ASP A 32 -8.13 25.63 1.32
C ASP A 32 -7.46 24.82 2.46
N ARG A 33 -6.82 23.71 2.08
CA ARG A 33 -6.01 22.84 2.91
C ARG A 33 -4.59 22.93 2.36
N SER A 34 -3.66 23.35 3.21
CA SER A 34 -2.22 23.20 2.94
C SER A 34 -1.96 21.76 2.47
N SER A 35 -1.06 21.56 1.51
CA SER A 35 -0.60 20.22 1.10
C SER A 35 -0.47 19.34 2.35
N PRO A 36 -0.98 18.09 2.34
CA PRO A 36 -0.94 17.23 3.52
C PRO A 36 0.46 17.30 4.12
N GLU A 37 0.55 17.59 5.42
CA GLU A 37 1.84 17.64 6.10
C GLU A 37 2.57 16.34 5.76
N LEU A 38 3.62 16.45 4.95
CA LEU A 38 4.53 15.37 4.63
C LEU A 38 4.85 14.73 5.97
N TRP A 39 4.38 13.49 6.16
CA TRP A 39 4.41 12.76 7.43
C TRP A 39 5.60 13.24 8.24
N PRO A 40 5.41 13.99 9.35
CA PRO A 40 6.51 14.67 10.02
C PRO A 40 7.58 13.61 10.30
N GLU A 41 8.78 13.68 9.69
CA GLU A 41 9.75 12.56 9.58
C GLU A 41 9.61 11.60 10.77
N LYS A 42 8.76 10.56 10.62
CA LYS A 42 8.30 9.78 11.76
C LYS A 42 9.36 8.75 12.07
N ILE A 43 10.30 9.13 12.92
CA ILE A 43 11.02 8.35 13.95
C ILE A 43 12.45 8.92 14.08
N PRO A 44 12.75 9.64 15.18
CA PRO A 44 14.14 9.91 15.58
C PRO A 44 14.92 8.60 15.61
N GLY A 45 15.99 8.51 14.81
CA GLY A 45 16.85 7.32 14.71
C GLY A 45 16.72 6.52 13.41
N ILE A 46 15.82 6.85 12.47
CA ILE A 46 15.82 6.21 11.13
C ILE A 46 17.08 6.58 10.35
N ARG A 47 17.53 7.84 10.41
CA ARG A 47 18.79 8.27 9.77
C ARG A 47 19.99 7.53 10.35
N ASP A 48 20.03 7.36 11.67
CA ASP A 48 21.07 6.58 12.35
C ASP A 48 20.98 5.09 12.00
N PHE A 49 19.77 4.55 11.86
CA PHE A 49 19.52 3.17 11.43
C PHE A 49 20.00 2.91 10.00
N LEU A 50 19.71 3.82 9.06
CA LEU A 50 20.18 3.73 7.68
C LEU A 50 21.70 3.81 7.59
N ASN A 51 22.33 4.73 8.33
CA ASN A 51 23.80 4.85 8.39
C ASN A 51 24.47 3.60 8.97
N ASN A 52 23.87 2.97 9.98
CA ASN A 52 24.35 1.69 10.50
C ASN A 52 24.18 0.55 9.49
N PHE A 53 23.09 0.54 8.71
CA PHE A 53 22.84 -0.45 7.65
C PHE A 53 23.82 -0.30 6.47
N GLN A 54 24.26 0.92 6.18
CA GLN A 54 25.28 1.18 5.14
C GLN A 54 26.70 0.79 5.58
N SER A 55 26.97 0.78 6.88
CA SER A 55 28.31 0.48 7.42
C SER A 55 28.56 -1.01 7.66
N THR A 56 27.51 -1.83 7.69
CA THR A 56 27.65 -3.29 7.59
C THR A 56 27.95 -3.64 6.14
N PRO A 57 29.01 -4.43 5.83
CA PRO A 57 29.20 -4.91 4.47
C PRO A 57 27.89 -5.57 4.07
N GLN A 58 27.30 -5.14 2.96
CA GLN A 58 26.12 -5.75 2.36
C GLN A 58 26.34 -7.26 2.34
N SER A 59 25.86 -7.94 3.38
CA SER A 59 25.63 -9.36 3.29
C SER A 59 24.69 -9.45 2.12
N ALA A 60 25.10 -10.19 1.09
CA ALA A 60 24.26 -10.61 0.00
C ALA A 60 23.11 -11.52 0.50
N SER A 61 22.58 -11.28 1.70
CA SER A 61 21.31 -11.79 2.16
C SER A 61 20.27 -11.18 1.25
N LYS A 62 19.93 -11.96 0.22
CA LYS A 62 18.67 -11.93 -0.51
C LYS A 62 17.61 -11.28 0.39
N LEU A 63 17.01 -10.17 -0.08
CA LEU A 63 15.88 -9.52 0.58
C LEU A 63 14.89 -10.60 1.05
N PRO A 64 14.21 -10.45 2.20
CA PRO A 64 13.32 -11.49 2.72
C PRO A 64 12.25 -11.96 1.71
N TYR A 65 11.88 -11.10 0.76
CA TYR A 65 10.94 -11.40 -0.33
C TYR A 65 11.56 -11.95 -1.62
N SER A 66 12.89 -12.07 -1.69
CA SER A 66 13.62 -12.71 -2.80
C SER A 66 13.84 -14.21 -2.57
N ARG A 67 13.07 -14.80 -1.65
CA ARG A 67 13.03 -16.24 -1.43
C ARG A 67 12.45 -16.92 -2.67
N GLU A 68 13.17 -17.91 -3.19
CA GLU A 68 12.70 -18.75 -4.28
C GLU A 68 11.51 -19.60 -3.83
N LEU A 69 10.54 -19.78 -4.73
CA LEU A 69 9.32 -20.54 -4.46
C LEU A 69 9.66 -22.02 -4.31
N THR A 70 9.48 -22.56 -3.11
CA THR A 70 9.76 -23.97 -2.87
C THR A 70 8.73 -24.86 -3.56
N LEU A 71 9.03 -26.15 -3.71
CA LEU A 71 8.06 -27.11 -4.27
C LEU A 71 6.79 -27.18 -3.42
N GLU A 72 6.92 -27.03 -2.10
CA GLU A 72 5.78 -26.99 -1.17
C GLU A 72 4.90 -25.78 -1.44
N ASP A 73 5.49 -24.60 -1.63
CA ASP A 73 4.75 -23.38 -1.93
C ASP A 73 4.01 -23.48 -3.27
N GLN A 74 4.63 -24.09 -4.29
CA GLN A 74 3.99 -24.37 -5.58
C GLN A 74 2.78 -25.28 -5.42
N ASN A 75 2.93 -26.38 -4.67
CA ASN A 75 1.83 -27.29 -4.40
C ASN A 75 0.70 -26.63 -3.60
N TYR A 76 1.03 -25.74 -2.67
CA TYR A 76 0.05 -24.99 -1.91
C TYR A 76 -0.72 -23.99 -2.78
N LEU A 77 -0.04 -23.30 -3.71
CA LEU A 77 -0.68 -22.43 -4.69
C LEU A 77 -1.67 -23.21 -5.56
N HIS A 78 -1.26 -24.36 -6.08
CA HIS A 78 -2.15 -25.23 -6.84
C HIS A 78 -3.38 -25.68 -6.04
N GLN A 79 -3.21 -26.02 -4.76
CA GLN A 79 -4.33 -26.34 -3.88
C GLN A 79 -5.30 -25.15 -3.75
N LEU A 80 -4.79 -23.94 -3.48
CA LEU A 80 -5.61 -22.73 -3.41
C LEU A 80 -6.34 -22.44 -4.72
N ALA A 81 -5.68 -22.62 -5.87
CA ALA A 81 -6.27 -22.41 -7.19
C ALA A 81 -7.39 -23.41 -7.52
N SER A 82 -7.35 -24.61 -6.93
CA SER A 82 -8.38 -25.64 -7.09
C SER A 82 -9.62 -25.45 -6.21
N LEU A 83 -9.60 -24.49 -5.28
CA LEU A 83 -10.75 -24.23 -4.40
C LEU A 83 -11.91 -23.61 -5.17
N SER A 84 -13.13 -23.94 -4.76
CA SER A 84 -14.31 -23.20 -5.20
C SER A 84 -14.29 -21.77 -4.63
N THR A 85 -15.05 -20.84 -5.24
CA THR A 85 -15.14 -19.46 -4.75
C THR A 85 -15.55 -19.40 -3.27
N ALA A 86 -16.48 -20.25 -2.84
CA ALA A 86 -16.88 -20.34 -1.43
C ALA A 86 -15.73 -20.86 -0.54
N GLY A 87 -14.97 -21.85 -1.00
CA GLY A 87 -13.80 -22.37 -0.30
C GLY A 87 -12.70 -21.32 -0.15
N LEU A 88 -12.45 -20.54 -1.21
CA LEU A 88 -11.48 -19.44 -1.18
C LEU A 88 -11.89 -18.35 -0.18
N ILE A 89 -13.16 -17.94 -0.18
CA ILE A 89 -13.69 -16.96 0.80
C ILE A 89 -13.53 -17.50 2.22
N SER A 90 -13.80 -18.78 2.45
CA SER A 90 -13.61 -19.40 3.77
C SER A 90 -12.14 -19.37 4.20
N LYS A 91 -11.20 -19.64 3.29
CA LYS A 91 -9.76 -19.56 3.57
C LYS A 91 -9.29 -18.13 3.85
N VAL A 92 -9.82 -17.14 3.15
CA VAL A 92 -9.54 -15.72 3.44
C VAL A 92 -10.02 -15.34 4.84
N LYS A 93 -11.21 -15.80 5.25
CA LYS A 93 -11.72 -15.57 6.60
C LYS A 93 -10.86 -16.25 7.67
N GLU A 94 -10.48 -17.51 7.45
CA GLU A 94 -9.60 -18.24 8.35
C GLU A 94 -8.27 -17.50 8.55
N LEU A 95 -7.65 -17.04 7.45
CA LEU A 95 -6.41 -16.27 7.52
C LEU A 95 -6.60 -14.94 8.28
N HIS A 96 -7.68 -14.22 8.01
CA HIS A 96 -8.03 -13.00 8.73
C HIS A 96 -8.10 -13.23 10.24
N ASP A 97 -8.78 -14.29 10.67
CA ASP A 97 -8.97 -14.61 12.09
C ASP A 97 -7.64 -14.98 12.76
N ILE A 98 -6.78 -15.74 12.06
CA ILE A 98 -5.43 -16.07 12.53
C ILE A 98 -4.58 -14.80 12.67
N THR A 99 -4.57 -13.92 11.67
CA THR A 99 -3.81 -12.67 11.70
C THR A 99 -4.29 -11.75 12.81
N TYR A 100 -5.61 -11.65 13.02
CA TYR A 100 -6.17 -10.87 14.13
C TYR A 100 -5.70 -11.39 15.48
N ARG A 101 -5.81 -12.72 15.71
CA ARG A 101 -5.35 -13.35 16.95
C ARG A 101 -3.87 -13.11 17.18
N LEU A 102 -3.04 -13.32 16.15
CA LEU A 102 -1.59 -13.13 16.24
C LEU A 102 -1.25 -11.67 16.58
N GLY A 103 -1.89 -10.69 15.93
CA GLY A 103 -1.66 -9.28 16.22
C GLY A 103 -2.00 -8.88 17.65
N VAL A 104 -3.06 -9.46 18.22
CA VAL A 104 -3.42 -9.26 19.64
C VAL A 104 -2.35 -9.87 20.56
N GLU A 105 -1.85 -11.06 20.26
CA GLU A 105 -0.79 -11.71 21.03
C GLU A 105 0.54 -10.94 20.95
N GLU A 106 0.95 -10.53 19.75
CA GLU A 106 2.14 -9.70 19.54
C GLU A 106 2.06 -8.38 20.31
N SER A 107 0.91 -7.69 20.29
CA SER A 107 0.72 -6.45 21.03
C SER A 107 0.91 -6.63 22.55
N LYS A 108 0.44 -7.76 23.09
CA LYS A 108 0.63 -8.11 24.51
C LYS A 108 2.11 -8.34 24.81
N GLU A 109 2.80 -9.12 23.98
CA GLU A 109 4.23 -9.41 24.18
C GLU A 109 5.11 -8.17 24.00
N VAL A 110 4.79 -7.29 23.05
CA VAL A 110 5.47 -6.00 22.89
C VAL A 110 5.27 -5.12 24.13
N THR A 111 4.04 -5.04 24.63
CA THR A 111 3.73 -4.28 25.85
C THR A 111 4.47 -4.86 27.06
N ARG A 112 4.52 -6.19 27.20
CA ARG A 112 5.30 -6.88 28.22
C ARG A 112 6.78 -6.54 28.10
N GLY A 113 7.35 -6.58 26.89
CA GLY A 113 8.74 -6.21 26.64
C GLY A 113 9.07 -4.77 27.01
N LYS A 114 8.12 -3.85 26.83
CA LYS A 114 8.23 -2.45 27.29
C LYS A 114 8.32 -2.36 28.81
N TYR A 115 7.45 -3.06 29.55
CA TYR A 115 7.52 -3.08 31.02
C TYR A 115 8.77 -3.74 31.57
N LEU A 116 9.33 -4.71 30.83
CA LEU A 116 10.61 -5.34 31.13
C LEU A 116 11.82 -4.52 30.66
N ASN A 117 11.61 -3.32 30.12
CA ASN A 117 12.64 -2.42 29.62
C ASN A 117 13.60 -3.05 28.59
N LEU A 118 13.13 -4.05 27.82
CA LEU A 118 13.95 -4.75 26.81
C LEU A 118 14.38 -3.83 25.66
N PHE A 119 13.59 -2.80 25.38
CA PHE A 119 13.85 -1.84 24.30
C PHE A 119 14.68 -0.63 24.73
N ASN A 120 14.95 -0.48 26.04
CA ASN A 120 15.80 0.59 26.53
C ASN A 120 17.25 0.18 26.32
N LYS A 121 17.91 0.77 25.32
CA LYS A 121 19.35 0.59 25.12
C LYS A 121 20.06 1.01 26.40
N THR A 122 20.78 0.07 27.04
CA THR A 122 21.70 0.43 28.10
C THR A 122 22.69 1.44 27.52
N LYS A 123 22.69 2.67 28.05
CA LYS A 123 23.87 3.52 27.90
C LYS A 123 24.96 2.79 28.66
N ARG A 124 25.74 1.95 27.97
CA ARG A 124 26.97 1.41 28.52
C ARG A 124 27.82 2.62 28.88
N SER A 125 27.82 2.95 30.16
CA SER A 125 28.64 4.02 30.70
C SER A 125 30.07 3.49 30.71
N LYS A 126 30.83 3.98 29.72
CA LYS A 126 32.30 3.97 29.58
C LYS A 126 32.94 2.63 29.27
#